data_AF-A0A3D0YWX6-F1
#
_entry.id   AF-A0A3D0YWX6-F1
#
_cell.length_a   1.000
_cell.length_b   1.000
_cell.length_c   1.000
_cell.angle_alpha   90.00
_cell.angle_beta   90.00
_cell.angle_gamma   90.00
#
_symmetry.space_group_name_H-M   'P 1'
#
loop_
_entity.id
_entity.type
_entity.pdbx_description
1 polymer ?
#
loop_
_entity_poly.entity_id
_entity_poly.type
_entity_poly.pdbx_seq_one_letter_code
_entity_poly.pdbx_strand_id
1 'polypeptide(L)'
;MAPVPNLKCLLVREQPAGPASVLACGPGAVAGILRAVYRGADRESFAVLLLDQKNHVLGINQVSLGTLTQTCVHPREVFRPAIVAPCATIILAHNHLSGDPSPSAEDEKVTKRLIEVGALVGIPVLDHVIVACRTEAWFSFRDARPELFSGQSVYRE
;
A
#
# COMPACT_ATOMS: atom_id res chain seq x y z
N MET A 1 -40.44 17.14 5.05
CA MET A 1 -39.10 17.01 4.42
C MET A 1 -38.26 16.14 5.34
N ALA A 2 -37.65 15.06 4.84
CA ALA A 2 -36.84 14.19 5.68
C ALA A 2 -35.57 14.93 6.14
N PRO A 3 -35.15 14.83 7.42
CA PRO A 3 -33.93 15.46 7.90
C PRO A 3 -32.71 14.81 7.25
N VAL A 4 -31.70 15.63 6.92
CA VAL A 4 -30.41 15.15 6.39
C VAL A 4 -29.60 14.53 7.53
N PRO A 5 -29.03 13.32 7.37
CA PRO A 5 -28.26 12.67 8.43
C PRO A 5 -26.86 13.28 8.59
N ASN A 6 -26.37 13.32 9.83
CA ASN A 6 -24.96 13.56 10.13
C ASN A 6 -24.15 12.28 9.93
N LEU A 7 -23.03 12.36 9.21
CA LEU A 7 -22.13 11.23 8.97
C LEU A 7 -20.77 11.47 9.62
N LYS A 8 -20.19 10.43 10.22
CA LYS A 8 -18.81 10.42 10.74
C LYS A 8 -18.07 9.26 10.11
N CYS A 9 -16.90 9.52 9.53
CA CYS A 9 -16.01 8.47 9.04
C CYS A 9 -14.94 8.18 10.09
N LEU A 10 -14.73 6.90 10.40
CA LEU A 10 -13.78 6.43 11.40
C LEU A 10 -13.08 5.20 10.87
N LEU A 11 -11.81 5.04 11.21
CA LEU A 11 -11.10 3.78 11.06
C LEU A 11 -11.34 2.91 12.29
N VAL A 12 -11.63 1.64 12.04
CA VAL A 12 -11.72 0.61 13.08
C VAL A 12 -10.45 -0.21 13.02
N ARG A 13 -9.74 -0.31 14.15
CA ARG A 13 -8.56 -1.17 14.26
C ARG A 13 -9.01 -2.57 14.64
N GLU A 14 -8.79 -3.52 13.74
CA GLU A 14 -9.00 -4.95 14.00
C GLU A 14 -7.79 -5.56 14.71
N GLN A 15 -7.86 -6.85 15.06
CA GLN A 15 -6.74 -7.52 15.69
C GLN A 15 -5.49 -7.41 14.81
N PRO A 16 -4.32 -7.09 15.41
CA PRO A 16 -3.14 -6.78 14.65
C PRO A 16 -2.64 -8.01 13.88
N ALA A 17 -2.45 -7.85 12.57
CA ALA A 17 -1.84 -8.86 11.71
C ALA A 17 -0.30 -9.00 11.91
N GLY A 18 0.28 -8.26 12.86
CA GLY A 18 1.72 -8.18 13.10
C GLY A 18 2.08 -7.26 14.28
N PRO A 19 3.38 -6.97 14.51
CA PRO A 19 3.81 -6.15 15.64
C PRO A 19 3.30 -4.69 15.52
N ALA A 20 2.90 -4.09 16.65
CA ALA A 20 2.12 -2.85 16.69
C ALA A 20 2.87 -1.56 16.30
N SER A 21 4.18 -1.63 16.04
CA SER A 21 5.04 -0.48 15.73
C SER A 21 6.35 -0.93 15.09
N VAL A 22 6.29 -1.34 13.82
CA VAL A 22 7.51 -1.63 13.05
C VAL A 22 7.87 -0.40 12.24
N LEU A 23 9.13 0.03 12.33
CA LEU A 23 9.69 1.06 11.47
C LEU A 23 9.90 0.45 10.07
N ALA A 24 9.27 1.04 9.05
CA ALA A 24 9.47 0.64 7.65
C ALA A 24 10.75 1.27 7.10
N CYS A 25 11.91 0.76 7.52
CA CYS A 25 13.21 1.28 7.12
C CYS A 25 13.70 0.57 5.84
N GLY A 26 13.28 1.08 4.69
CA GLY A 26 13.66 0.56 3.37
C GLY A 26 12.91 -0.70 2.94
N PRO A 27 13.10 -1.14 1.69
CA PRO A 27 12.24 -2.16 1.09
C PRO A 27 12.34 -3.55 1.72
N GLY A 28 13.51 -3.94 2.23
CA GLY A 28 13.69 -5.23 2.92
C GLY A 28 12.90 -5.32 4.23
N ALA A 29 12.84 -4.23 5.02
CA ALA A 29 12.04 -4.18 6.24
C ALA A 29 10.55 -4.28 5.92
N VAL A 30 10.10 -3.57 4.87
CA VAL A 30 8.72 -3.64 4.38
C VAL A 30 8.38 -5.05 3.91
N ALA A 31 9.24 -5.68 3.11
CA ALA A 31 9.04 -7.05 2.65
C ALA A 31 8.93 -8.04 3.82
N GLY A 32 9.74 -7.87 4.88
CA GLY A 32 9.64 -8.67 6.10
C GLY A 32 8.29 -8.53 6.81
N ILE A 33 7.76 -7.31 6.91
CA ILE A 33 6.41 -7.05 7.44
C ILE A 33 5.35 -7.73 6.57
N LEU A 34 5.41 -7.53 5.26
CA LEU A 34 4.46 -8.09 4.31
C LEU A 34 4.45 -9.62 4.32
N ARG A 35 5.62 -10.26 4.48
CA ARG A 35 5.69 -11.72 4.63
C ARG A 35 5.02 -12.23 5.90
N ALA A 36 5.16 -11.51 7.00
CA ALA A 36 4.45 -11.87 8.23
C ALA A 36 2.94 -11.77 8.03
N VAL A 37 2.47 -10.72 7.34
CA VAL A 37 1.05 -10.49 7.05
C VAL A 37 0.47 -11.52 6.07
N TYR A 38 1.18 -11.83 4.98
CA TYR A 38 0.71 -12.75 3.93
C TYR A 38 1.10 -14.21 4.17
N ARG A 39 1.60 -14.55 5.36
CA ARG A 39 1.98 -15.93 5.69
C ARG A 39 0.75 -16.84 5.57
N GLY A 40 0.84 -17.84 4.70
CA GLY A 40 -0.25 -18.79 4.48
C GLY A 40 -1.41 -18.24 3.64
N ALA A 41 -1.23 -17.09 2.97
CA ALA A 41 -2.22 -16.58 2.02
C ALA A 41 -2.45 -17.59 0.89
N ASP A 42 -3.72 -17.87 0.59
CA ASP A 42 -4.17 -18.77 -0.49
C ASP A 42 -4.62 -18.01 -1.74
N ARG A 43 -4.61 -16.67 -1.67
CA ARG A 43 -5.05 -15.74 -2.72
C ARG A 43 -4.07 -14.58 -2.86
N GLU A 44 -3.97 -14.07 -4.08
CA GLU A 44 -3.32 -12.78 -4.34
C GLU A 44 -4.17 -11.66 -3.76
N SER A 45 -3.53 -10.58 -3.33
CA SER A 45 -4.19 -9.46 -2.70
C SER A 45 -3.35 -8.20 -2.86
N PHE A 46 -4.06 -7.09 -3.00
CA PHE A 46 -3.45 -5.77 -3.02
C PHE A 46 -3.83 -5.05 -1.75
N ALA A 47 -2.84 -4.45 -1.09
CA ALA A 47 -3.01 -3.73 0.15
C ALA A 47 -2.20 -2.44 0.16
N VAL A 48 -2.51 -1.60 1.14
CA VAL A 48 -1.80 -0.35 1.40
C VAL A 48 -1.30 -0.34 2.85
N LEU A 49 -0.01 -0.12 3.01
CA LEU A 49 0.60 0.18 4.31
C LEU A 49 0.51 1.68 4.55
N LEU A 50 -0.06 2.04 5.69
CA LEU A 50 -0.23 3.42 6.13
C LEU A 50 0.95 3.80 7.04
N LEU A 51 1.64 4.89 6.73
CA LEU A 51 2.81 5.34 7.47
C LEU A 51 2.61 6.73 8.07
N ASP A 52 3.17 6.95 9.26
CA ASP A 52 3.31 8.28 9.84
C ASP A 52 4.52 9.03 9.24
N GLN A 53 4.76 10.28 9.68
CA GLN A 53 5.87 11.11 9.22
C GLN A 53 7.27 10.55 9.56
N LYS A 54 7.35 9.60 10.50
CA LYS A 54 8.58 8.92 10.91
C LYS A 54 8.69 7.52 10.28
N ASN A 55 7.84 7.21 9.30
CA ASN A 55 7.75 5.89 8.65
C ASN A 55 7.39 4.75 9.61
N HIS A 56 6.70 5.02 10.71
CA HIS A 56 6.08 3.96 11.51
C HIS A 56 4.80 3.46 10.86
N VAL A 57 4.61 2.15 10.86
CA VAL A 57 3.38 1.53 10.36
C VAL A 57 2.21 1.82 11.29
N LEU A 58 1.22 2.56 10.80
CA LEU A 58 -0.06 2.80 11.46
C LEU A 58 -0.99 1.58 11.35
N GLY A 59 -0.95 0.94 10.18
CA GLY A 59 -1.70 -0.27 9.86
C GLY A 59 -1.56 -0.66 8.39
N ILE A 60 -2.18 -1.79 8.05
CA ILE A 60 -2.35 -2.26 6.68
C ILE A 60 -3.84 -2.32 6.37
N ASN A 61 -4.23 -1.88 5.17
CA ASN A 61 -5.59 -2.05 4.68
C ASN A 61 -5.57 -2.85 3.38
N GLN A 62 -6.30 -3.96 3.36
CA GLN A 62 -6.49 -4.74 2.15
C GLN A 62 -7.50 -4.04 1.23
N VAL A 63 -7.09 -3.76 0.01
CA VAL A 63 -7.88 -3.06 -1.01
C VAL A 63 -8.57 -4.06 -1.94
N SER A 64 -7.89 -5.15 -2.29
CA SER A 64 -8.40 -6.19 -3.18
C SER A 64 -8.01 -7.59 -2.71
N LEU A 65 -8.86 -8.58 -3.02
CA LEU A 65 -8.62 -10.01 -2.83
C LEU A 65 -8.91 -10.73 -4.16
N GLY A 66 -7.95 -11.54 -4.63
CA GLY A 66 -8.00 -12.21 -5.94
C GLY A 66 -7.02 -11.58 -6.93
N THR A 67 -7.17 -11.94 -8.20
CA THR A 67 -6.27 -11.50 -9.28
C THR A 67 -6.29 -9.98 -9.44
N LEU A 68 -5.12 -9.38 -9.68
CA LEU A 68 -5.00 -7.95 -9.93
C LEU A 68 -5.57 -7.60 -11.32
N THR A 69 -6.69 -6.88 -11.37
CA THR A 69 -7.16 -6.19 -12.58
C THR A 69 -7.36 -4.71 -12.27
N GLN A 70 -7.24 -3.81 -13.25
CA GLN A 70 -7.44 -2.36 -13.07
C GLN A 70 -8.76 -2.01 -12.36
N THR A 71 -9.80 -2.81 -12.59
CA THR A 71 -11.13 -2.60 -11.99
C THR A 71 -11.12 -2.88 -10.48
N CYS A 72 -10.23 -3.74 -10.00
CA CYS A 72 -10.14 -4.15 -8.59
C CYS A 72 -9.36 -3.17 -7.71
N VAL A 73 -8.44 -2.37 -8.27
CA VAL A 73 -7.61 -1.41 -7.49
C VAL A 73 -7.95 0.02 -7.90
N HIS A 74 -9.03 0.55 -7.37
CA HIS A 74 -9.44 1.93 -7.62
C HIS A 74 -8.75 2.89 -6.64
N PRO A 75 -8.16 4.03 -7.11
CA PRO A 75 -7.48 4.98 -6.22
C PRO A 75 -8.33 5.44 -5.01
N ARG A 76 -9.62 5.67 -5.21
CA ARG A 76 -10.59 5.95 -4.12
C ARG A 76 -10.48 4.96 -2.95
N GLU A 77 -10.36 3.66 -3.21
CA GLU A 77 -10.32 2.64 -2.15
C GLU A 77 -8.93 2.58 -1.51
N VAL A 78 -7.87 2.82 -2.29
CA VAL A 78 -6.48 2.89 -1.80
C VAL A 78 -6.28 4.08 -0.85
N PHE A 79 -6.78 5.26 -1.23
CA PHE A 79 -6.54 6.49 -0.49
C PHE A 79 -7.58 6.76 0.61
N ARG A 80 -8.78 6.17 0.55
CA ARG A 80 -9.79 6.29 1.62
C ARG A 80 -9.23 5.99 3.02
N PRO A 81 -8.56 4.84 3.28
CA PRO A 81 -8.00 4.59 4.61
C PRO A 81 -6.86 5.55 4.95
N ALA A 82 -6.07 5.99 3.97
CA ALA A 82 -4.97 6.93 4.18
C ALA A 82 -5.47 8.34 4.55
N ILE A 83 -6.59 8.79 3.96
CA ILE A 83 -7.22 10.10 4.24
C ILE A 83 -7.86 10.12 5.64
N VAL A 84 -8.48 9.01 6.06
CA VAL A 84 -9.13 8.92 7.37
C VAL A 84 -8.10 8.68 8.48
N ALA A 85 -7.00 7.99 8.18
CA ALA A 85 -5.86 7.86 9.08
C ALA A 85 -5.07 9.18 9.13
N PRO A 86 -4.34 9.48 10.23
CA PRO A 86 -3.32 10.52 10.24
C PRO A 86 -2.06 10.07 9.46
N CYS A 87 -2.26 9.60 8.23
CA CYS A 87 -1.24 9.02 7.36
C CYS A 87 -0.45 10.13 6.68
N ALA A 88 0.87 10.07 6.74
CA ALA A 88 1.73 11.00 6.01
C ALA A 88 2.03 10.48 4.61
N THR A 89 2.31 9.18 4.48
CA THR A 89 2.69 8.52 3.22
C THR A 89 2.18 7.08 3.18
N ILE A 90 2.13 6.49 2.00
CA ILE A 90 1.72 5.09 1.85
C ILE A 90 2.75 4.24 1.11
N ILE A 91 2.70 2.93 1.36
CA ILE A 91 3.40 1.93 0.55
C ILE A 91 2.36 0.97 -0.03
N LEU A 92 2.45 0.72 -1.33
CA LEU A 92 1.63 -0.27 -2.02
C LEU A 92 2.22 -1.66 -1.79
N ALA A 93 1.37 -2.65 -1.58
CA ALA A 93 1.78 -4.02 -1.29
C ALA A 93 0.99 -5.01 -2.14
N HIS A 94 1.69 -5.91 -2.80
CA HIS A 94 1.08 -6.99 -3.58
C HIS A 94 1.77 -8.31 -3.25
N ASN A 95 1.00 -9.39 -3.06
CA ASN A 95 1.56 -10.73 -2.88
C ASN A 95 1.29 -11.60 -4.11
N HIS A 96 2.34 -12.25 -4.62
CA HIS A 96 2.24 -13.24 -5.69
C HIS A 96 2.30 -14.66 -5.12
N LEU A 97 1.36 -15.52 -5.53
CA LEU A 97 1.34 -16.93 -5.10
C LEU A 97 2.36 -17.79 -5.84
N SER A 98 2.79 -17.37 -7.02
CA SER A 98 3.66 -18.10 -7.96
C SER A 98 5.10 -18.30 -7.45
N GLY A 99 5.53 -17.54 -6.45
CA GLY A 99 6.91 -17.57 -5.94
C GLY A 99 7.85 -16.59 -6.65
N ASP A 100 7.39 -15.92 -7.71
CA ASP A 100 8.13 -14.89 -8.46
C ASP A 100 7.56 -13.49 -8.14
N PRO A 101 8.37 -12.57 -7.57
CA PRO A 101 7.93 -11.22 -7.25
C PRO A 101 8.00 -10.25 -8.43
N SER A 102 8.34 -10.71 -9.64
CA SER A 102 8.45 -9.85 -10.83
C SER A 102 7.11 -9.16 -11.12
N PRO A 103 7.08 -7.83 -11.35
CA PRO A 103 5.84 -7.11 -11.58
C PRO A 103 5.21 -7.49 -12.91
N SER A 104 3.88 -7.58 -12.93
CA SER A 104 3.12 -7.66 -14.17
C SER A 104 2.98 -6.29 -14.84
N ALA A 105 2.59 -6.27 -16.12
CA ALA A 105 2.25 -5.02 -16.80
C ALA A 105 1.08 -4.27 -16.13
N GLU A 106 0.26 -4.99 -15.37
CA GLU A 106 -0.87 -4.44 -14.63
C GLU A 106 -0.39 -3.75 -13.35
N ASP A 107 0.55 -4.37 -12.63
CA ASP A 107 1.23 -3.75 -11.49
C ASP A 107 1.87 -2.41 -11.89
N GLU A 108 2.56 -2.37 -13.02
CA GLU A 108 3.21 -1.13 -13.48
C GLU A 108 2.19 -0.01 -13.73
N LYS A 109 1.05 -0.32 -14.35
CA LYS A 109 0.00 0.67 -14.64
C LYS A 109 -0.65 1.17 -13.37
N VAL A 110 -1.00 0.27 -12.46
CA VAL A 110 -1.58 0.61 -11.14
C VAL A 110 -0.62 1.47 -10.35
N THR A 111 0.67 1.11 -10.32
CA THR A 111 1.72 1.86 -9.61
C THR A 111 1.82 3.29 -10.11
N LYS A 112 1.97 3.49 -11.42
CA LYS A 112 2.08 4.83 -12.04
C LYS A 112 0.86 5.69 -11.71
N ARG A 113 -0.34 5.13 -11.88
CA ARG A 113 -1.60 5.82 -11.59
C ARG A 113 -1.72 6.22 -10.12
N LEU A 114 -1.36 5.33 -9.19
CA LEU A 114 -1.46 5.62 -7.75
C LEU A 114 -0.40 6.62 -7.29
N ILE A 115 0.79 6.62 -7.89
CA ILE A 115 1.81 7.65 -7.67
C ILE A 115 1.28 9.04 -8.04
N GLU A 116 0.68 9.17 -9.24
CA GLU A 116 0.11 10.44 -9.70
C GLU A 116 -1.00 10.93 -8.75
N VAL A 117 -1.93 10.04 -8.38
CA VAL A 117 -3.01 10.38 -7.45
C VAL A 117 -2.48 10.73 -6.06
N GLY A 118 -1.47 10.01 -5.57
CA GLY A 118 -0.86 10.28 -4.26
C GLY A 118 -0.24 11.67 -4.20
N ALA A 119 0.46 12.08 -5.27
CA ALA A 119 0.98 13.44 -5.39
C ALA A 119 -0.16 14.50 -5.40
N LEU A 120 -1.26 14.23 -6.12
CA LEU A 120 -2.40 15.15 -6.21
C LEU A 120 -3.16 15.32 -4.89
N VAL A 121 -3.30 14.26 -4.10
CA VAL A 121 -4.04 14.26 -2.82
C VAL A 121 -3.14 14.70 -1.64
N GLY A 122 -1.83 14.81 -1.86
CA GLY A 122 -0.87 15.15 -0.79
C GLY A 122 -0.51 13.97 0.11
N ILE A 123 -0.71 12.74 -0.36
CA ILE A 123 -0.33 11.49 0.33
C ILE A 123 0.56 10.69 -0.62
N PRO A 124 1.88 10.92 -0.62
CA PRO A 124 2.79 10.34 -1.59
C PRO A 124 2.96 8.83 -1.36
N VAL A 125 3.21 8.12 -2.45
CA VAL A 125 3.51 6.68 -2.47
C VAL A 125 5.02 6.50 -2.39
N LEU A 126 5.54 6.02 -1.26
CA LEU A 126 6.99 5.85 -1.07
C LEU A 126 7.58 4.74 -1.93
N ASP A 127 6.86 3.63 -2.04
CA ASP A 127 7.26 2.43 -2.76
C ASP A 127 6.03 1.59 -3.14
N HIS A 128 6.23 0.65 -4.06
CA HIS A 128 5.37 -0.51 -4.27
C HIS A 128 6.23 -1.77 -4.11
N VAL A 129 5.90 -2.58 -3.10
CA VAL A 129 6.63 -3.82 -2.79
C VAL A 129 5.78 -5.03 -3.17
N ILE A 130 6.35 -5.89 -4.00
CA ILE A 130 5.77 -7.20 -4.35
C ILE A 130 6.51 -8.27 -3.57
N VAL A 131 5.78 -9.14 -2.87
CA VAL A 131 6.36 -10.28 -2.14
C VAL A 131 5.91 -11.60 -2.74
N ALA A 132 6.84 -12.53 -2.87
CA ALA A 132 6.52 -13.90 -3.20
C ALA A 132 6.06 -14.66 -1.95
N CYS A 133 4.96 -15.42 -2.05
CA CYS A 133 4.40 -16.15 -0.89
C CYS A 133 5.15 -17.46 -0.60
N ARG A 134 5.82 -18.04 -1.60
CA ARG A 134 6.48 -19.36 -1.51
C ARG A 134 8.00 -19.27 -1.31
N THR A 135 8.57 -18.07 -1.41
CA THR A 135 10.01 -17.83 -1.36
C THR A 135 10.29 -16.56 -0.54
N GLU A 136 11.54 -16.37 -0.15
CA GLU A 136 12.00 -15.13 0.48
C GLU A 136 12.36 -14.05 -0.56
N ALA A 137 11.79 -14.13 -1.77
CA ALA A 137 11.99 -13.14 -2.82
C ALA A 137 11.02 -11.95 -2.67
N TRP A 138 11.45 -10.78 -3.12
CA TRP A 138 10.66 -9.55 -3.14
C TRP A 138 11.16 -8.63 -4.25
N PHE A 139 10.32 -7.68 -4.64
CA PHE A 139 10.62 -6.66 -5.63
C PHE A 139 10.19 -5.30 -5.09
N SER A 140 11.03 -4.28 -5.27
CA SER A 140 10.72 -2.88 -4.97
C SER A 140 10.71 -2.08 -6.26
N PHE A 141 9.59 -1.42 -6.53
CA PHE A 141 9.52 -0.47 -7.63
C PHE A 141 10.43 0.74 -7.38
N ARG A 142 10.61 1.18 -6.13
CA ARG A 142 11.46 2.32 -5.81
C ARG A 142 12.92 2.05 -6.14
N ASP A 143 13.42 0.84 -5.83
CA ASP A 143 14.79 0.46 -6.14
C ASP A 143 14.99 0.19 -7.64
N ALA A 144 14.03 -0.48 -8.29
CA ALA A 144 14.15 -0.88 -9.68
C ALA A 144 13.84 0.24 -10.70
N ARG A 145 12.99 1.20 -10.31
CA ARG A 145 12.45 2.28 -11.15
C ARG A 145 12.32 3.59 -10.35
N PRO A 146 13.43 4.14 -9.80
CA PRO A 146 13.42 5.33 -8.96
C PRO A 146 12.83 6.57 -9.65
N GLU A 147 12.89 6.63 -10.98
CA GLU A 147 12.37 7.73 -11.79
C GLU A 147 10.85 7.93 -11.60
N LEU A 148 10.09 6.86 -11.36
CA LEU A 148 8.64 6.93 -11.14
C LEU A 148 8.29 7.71 -9.87
N PHE A 149 9.19 7.77 -8.90
CA PHE A 149 8.93 8.35 -7.57
C PHE A 149 9.51 9.76 -7.40
N SER A 150 10.30 10.22 -8.36
CA SER A 150 11.07 11.47 -8.28
C SER A 150 10.21 12.76 -8.20
N GLY A 151 8.99 12.72 -8.73
CA GLY A 151 8.09 13.88 -8.80
C GLY A 151 7.23 14.15 -7.54
N GLN A 152 7.32 13.31 -6.51
CA GLN A 152 6.39 13.33 -5.37
C GLN A 152 6.79 14.31 -4.24
N SER A 153 7.32 15.49 -4.58
CA SER A 153 7.73 16.49 -3.60
C SER A 153 6.51 17.18 -2.97
N VAL A 154 6.07 16.67 -1.80
CA VAL A 154 4.93 17.24 -1.03
C VAL A 154 5.36 18.40 -0.11
N TYR A 155 6.64 18.75 -0.08
CA TYR A 155 7.17 19.89 0.68
C TYR A 155 8.00 20.81 -0.22
N ARG A 156 7.33 21.57 -1.10
CA ARG A 156 7.90 22.81 -1.65
C ARG A 156 6.96 23.94 -1.26
N GLU A 157 7.26 24.54 -0.12
CA GLU A 157 6.91 25.94 0.18
C GLU A 157 8.15 26.80 -0.07
#